data_AF-A0A8K0M961-F1
#
_entry.id   AF-A0A8K0M961-F1
#
_cell.length_a   1.000
_cell.length_b   1.000
_cell.length_c   1.000
_cell.angle_alpha   90.00
_cell.angle_beta   90.00
_cell.angle_gamma   90.00
#
_symmetry.space_group_name_H-M   'P 1'
#
loop_
_entity.id
_entity.type
_entity.pdbx_description
1 polymer ?
#
loop_
_entity_poly.entity_id
_entity_poly.type
_entity_poly.pdbx_seq_one_letter_code
_entity_poly.pdbx_strand_id
1 'polypeptide(L)'
;LMTFEKILQPPASMLMGGTRKWRYLQRYLVNLGAKNELVMDALLCVEELLKHEESSPCWSDASDGLRRRMTERYNSVRSQAGQCIAQKSDLDQPLREELLAVIFLLAWAQVIRDQDKECAASAFPSHLADVIITSGSEWSWYSRQLLSWFNSLDSKATHLGGESLLRPKALETVSRYPIQIISCDYEESKEWQDSLEGQEDFQAMSTGSASDASEHGDSATVVPSLTTCDIKEIVLRAILQPAAEWYLKSQTYCRRIRALDKHHRSRFTPDDELQVSLASMRLQEDLWDLWAQRPSAISLKSAELSKSVSPDVAVRLEEVFSVYLASFWILLVYLHR
;
A
#
# COMPACT_ATOMS: atom_id res chain seq x y z
N LEU A 1 -3.12 22.45 -2.82
CA LEU A 1 -2.62 21.37 -1.94
C LEU A 1 -3.17 21.42 -0.51
N MET A 2 -3.82 22.51 -0.07
CA MET A 2 -4.26 22.64 1.33
C MET A 2 -5.20 21.54 1.82
N THR A 3 -6.05 20.95 0.96
CA THR A 3 -6.91 19.82 1.39
C THR A 3 -6.09 18.54 1.52
N PHE A 4 -5.21 18.27 0.55
CA PHE A 4 -4.33 17.08 0.58
C PHE A 4 -3.45 17.04 1.83
N GLU A 5 -2.88 18.18 2.24
CA GLU A 5 -2.03 18.28 3.45
C GLU A 5 -2.82 18.22 4.76
N LYS A 6 -4.13 18.51 4.75
CA LYS A 6 -4.99 18.46 5.93
C LYS A 6 -5.46 17.05 6.29
N ILE A 7 -5.32 16.09 5.37
CA ILE A 7 -5.72 14.70 5.60
C ILE A 7 -4.85 14.10 6.71
N LEU A 8 -5.48 13.85 7.86
CA LEU A 8 -4.82 13.39 9.09
C LEU A 8 -4.48 11.91 9.07
N GLN A 9 -5.27 11.11 8.35
CA GLN A 9 -5.09 9.67 8.25
C GLN A 9 -5.01 9.25 6.78
N PRO A 10 -4.15 8.27 6.45
CA PRO A 10 -4.16 7.70 5.12
C PRO A 10 -5.56 7.14 4.81
N PRO A 11 -5.99 7.16 3.53
CA PRO A 11 -7.26 6.57 3.13
C PRO A 11 -7.38 5.14 3.68
N ALA A 12 -8.58 4.72 4.07
CA ALA A 12 -8.82 3.37 4.62
C ALA A 12 -8.32 2.22 3.72
N SER A 13 -8.11 2.49 2.43
CA SER A 13 -7.51 1.58 1.46
C SER A 13 -5.98 1.43 1.54
N MET A 14 -5.31 2.22 2.35
CA MET A 14 -3.87 2.20 2.57
C MET A 14 -3.64 1.77 4.02
N LEU A 15 -3.45 0.46 4.23
CA LEU A 15 -3.06 -0.09 5.52
C LEU A 15 -1.70 0.48 5.89
N MET A 16 -1.67 1.36 6.87
CA MET A 16 -0.50 2.13 7.25
C MET A 16 -0.15 1.93 8.70
N GLY A 17 1.14 1.81 8.99
CA GLY A 17 1.72 1.78 10.35
C GLY A 17 1.63 3.11 11.12
N GLY A 18 0.64 3.96 10.83
CA GLY A 18 0.33 5.17 11.60
C GLY A 18 0.33 6.49 10.81
N THR A 19 -0.11 7.55 11.49
CA THR A 19 -0.36 8.89 10.92
C THR A 19 0.91 9.66 10.58
N ARG A 20 2.04 9.41 11.26
CA ARG A 20 3.31 10.12 10.95
C ARG A 20 3.94 9.66 9.64
N LYS A 21 3.98 8.36 9.36
CA LYS A 21 4.41 7.83 8.04
C LYS A 21 3.62 8.45 6.90
N TRP A 22 2.32 8.66 7.14
CA TRP A 22 1.45 9.34 6.19
C TRP A 22 1.87 10.80 5.97
N ARG A 23 2.21 11.53 7.05
CA ARG A 23 2.77 12.89 6.94
C ARG A 23 4.08 12.94 6.16
N TYR A 24 5.00 12.00 6.38
CA TYR A 24 6.26 11.93 5.63
C TYR A 24 6.00 11.71 4.14
N LEU A 25 5.10 10.79 3.81
CA LEU A 25 4.75 10.52 2.42
C LEU A 25 4.03 11.70 1.76
N GLN A 26 3.13 12.39 2.47
CA GLN A 26 2.52 13.63 1.98
C GLN A 26 3.59 14.67 1.65
N ARG A 27 4.54 14.91 2.56
CA ARG A 27 5.66 15.84 2.34
C ARG A 27 6.52 15.43 1.15
N TYR A 28 6.84 14.14 1.03
CA TYR A 28 7.59 13.60 -0.10
C TYR A 28 6.89 13.87 -1.44
N LEU A 29 5.59 13.55 -1.53
CA LEU A 29 4.81 13.78 -2.75
C LEU A 29 4.72 15.27 -3.09
N VAL A 30 4.47 16.13 -2.10
CA VAL A 30 4.42 17.60 -2.30
C VAL A 30 5.80 18.12 -2.76
N ASN A 31 6.89 17.64 -2.16
CA ASN A 31 8.25 18.01 -2.55
C ASN A 31 8.59 17.54 -3.97
N LEU A 32 8.14 16.35 -4.38
CA LEU A 32 8.26 15.88 -5.76
C LEU A 32 7.43 16.76 -6.71
N GLY A 33 6.20 17.11 -6.33
CA GLY A 33 5.35 18.02 -7.10
C GLY A 33 5.96 19.40 -7.28
N ALA A 34 6.67 19.92 -6.28
CA ALA A 34 7.38 21.20 -6.40
C ALA A 34 8.53 21.15 -7.42
N LYS A 35 9.06 19.95 -7.72
CA LYS A 35 10.17 19.73 -8.66
C LYS A 35 9.69 19.33 -10.05
N ASN A 36 8.57 18.62 -10.14
CA ASN A 36 8.04 18.07 -11.38
C ASN A 36 6.54 18.43 -11.54
N GLU A 37 6.24 19.18 -12.60
CA GLU A 37 4.89 19.65 -12.95
C GLU A 37 3.91 18.48 -13.15
N LEU A 38 4.36 17.35 -13.70
CA LEU A 38 3.52 16.18 -13.91
C LEU A 38 3.04 15.56 -12.59
N VAL A 39 3.92 15.54 -11.57
CA VAL A 39 3.56 15.09 -10.21
C VAL A 39 2.58 16.07 -9.58
N MET A 40 2.79 17.38 -9.76
CA MET A 40 1.88 18.41 -9.28
C MET A 40 0.48 18.28 -9.91
N ASP A 41 0.39 18.08 -11.22
CA ASP A 41 -0.89 17.90 -11.91
C ASP A 41 -1.63 16.64 -11.41
N ALA A 42 -0.90 15.55 -11.17
CA ALA A 42 -1.46 14.34 -10.57
C ALA A 42 -1.96 14.58 -9.14
N LEU A 43 -1.22 15.36 -8.33
CA LEU A 43 -1.63 15.75 -6.97
C LEU A 43 -2.88 16.62 -6.97
N LEU A 44 -2.95 17.60 -7.88
CA LEU A 44 -4.14 18.45 -8.02
C LEU A 44 -5.36 17.64 -8.44
N CYS A 45 -5.17 16.62 -9.28
CA CYS A 45 -6.25 15.69 -9.63
C CYS A 45 -6.78 14.95 -8.39
N VAL A 46 -5.90 14.45 -7.52
CA VAL A 46 -6.34 13.78 -6.28
C VAL A 46 -6.97 14.79 -5.30
N GLU A 47 -6.41 15.99 -5.17
CA GLU A 47 -6.95 17.02 -4.27
C GLU A 47 -8.36 17.48 -4.69
N GLU A 48 -8.60 17.68 -5.98
CA GLU A 48 -9.93 18.06 -6.50
C GLU A 48 -10.97 16.95 -6.23
N LEU A 49 -10.58 15.66 -6.35
CA LEU A 49 -11.47 14.54 -6.01
C LEU A 49 -11.81 14.49 -4.52
N LEU A 50 -10.82 14.69 -3.65
CA LEU A 50 -11.02 14.63 -2.21
C LEU A 50 -11.88 15.80 -1.70
N LYS A 51 -11.72 17.00 -2.28
CA LYS A 51 -12.63 18.14 -2.00
C LYS A 51 -14.08 17.84 -2.40
N HIS A 52 -14.27 17.11 -3.49
CA HIS A 52 -15.60 16.68 -3.90
C HIS A 52 -16.16 15.66 -2.92
N GLU A 53 -15.38 14.63 -2.53
CA GLU A 53 -15.80 13.60 -1.58
C GLU A 53 -16.22 14.19 -0.22
N GLU A 54 -15.54 15.25 0.25
CA GLU A 54 -15.93 16.00 1.45
C GLU A 54 -17.29 16.72 1.30
N SER A 55 -17.64 17.13 0.08
CA SER A 55 -18.87 17.89 -0.23
C SER A 55 -20.05 16.98 -0.61
N SER A 56 -19.77 15.87 -1.29
CA SER A 56 -20.72 14.85 -1.70
C SER A 56 -20.05 13.47 -1.74
N PRO A 57 -20.61 12.47 -1.05
CA PRO A 57 -20.00 11.13 -0.95
C PRO A 57 -20.10 10.32 -2.24
N CYS A 58 -20.97 10.67 -3.19
CA CYS A 58 -21.14 9.92 -4.43
C CYS A 58 -20.63 10.71 -5.64
N TRP A 59 -19.71 10.11 -6.40
CA TRP A 59 -19.19 10.71 -7.64
C TRP A 59 -20.25 10.86 -8.73
N SER A 60 -21.36 10.12 -8.67
CA SER A 60 -22.50 10.29 -9.57
C SER A 60 -23.15 11.66 -9.44
N ASP A 61 -23.04 12.29 -8.27
CA ASP A 61 -23.68 13.56 -7.96
C ASP A 61 -22.83 14.77 -8.38
N ALA A 62 -21.61 14.51 -8.88
CA ALA A 62 -20.72 15.54 -9.40
C ALA A 62 -21.33 16.20 -10.65
N SER A 63 -21.32 17.54 -10.68
CA SER A 63 -21.71 18.29 -11.88
C SER A 63 -20.95 17.81 -13.12
N ASP A 64 -21.63 17.70 -14.26
CA ASP A 64 -21.04 17.32 -15.55
C ASP A 64 -19.79 18.15 -15.89
N GLY A 65 -19.76 19.43 -15.51
CA GLY A 65 -18.61 20.31 -15.72
C GLY A 65 -17.39 19.91 -14.88
N LEU A 66 -17.60 19.46 -13.65
CA LEU A 66 -16.54 18.95 -12.78
C LEU A 66 -16.05 17.59 -13.30
N ARG A 67 -16.98 16.67 -13.63
CA ARG A 67 -16.63 15.36 -14.20
C ARG A 67 -15.78 15.48 -15.45
N ARG A 68 -16.13 16.39 -16.36
CA ARG A 68 -15.38 16.66 -17.59
C ARG A 68 -13.98 17.20 -17.31
N ARG A 69 -13.87 18.25 -16.49
CA ARG A 69 -12.58 18.86 -16.12
C ARG A 69 -11.63 17.84 -15.47
N MET A 70 -12.15 17.02 -14.57
CA MET A 70 -11.37 15.98 -13.90
C MET A 70 -10.90 14.90 -14.86
N THR A 71 -11.78 14.49 -15.78
CA THR A 71 -11.43 13.52 -16.83
C THR A 71 -10.36 14.06 -17.78
N GLU A 72 -10.48 15.32 -18.18
CA GLU A 72 -9.48 16.02 -19.01
C GLU A 72 -8.13 16.11 -18.31
N ARG A 73 -8.10 16.52 -17.03
CA ARG A 73 -6.86 16.58 -16.23
C ARG A 73 -6.22 15.21 -16.09
N TYR A 74 -7.00 14.18 -15.74
CA TYR A 74 -6.51 12.80 -15.62
C TYR A 74 -5.90 12.30 -16.94
N ASN A 75 -6.58 12.54 -18.05
CA ASN A 75 -6.11 12.12 -19.38
C ASN A 75 -4.88 12.91 -19.84
N SER A 76 -4.79 14.20 -19.49
CA SER A 76 -3.59 15.01 -19.73
C SER A 76 -2.37 14.43 -19.02
N VAL A 77 -2.47 14.18 -17.71
CA VAL A 77 -1.39 13.57 -16.91
C VAL A 77 -1.00 12.20 -17.47
N ARG A 78 -1.99 11.37 -17.81
CA ARG A 78 -1.75 10.06 -18.43
C ARG A 78 -0.99 10.17 -19.76
N SER A 79 -1.38 11.08 -20.64
CA SER A 79 -0.73 11.30 -21.93
C SER A 79 0.70 11.79 -21.76
N GLN A 80 0.92 12.78 -20.88
CA GLN A 80 2.24 13.33 -20.60
C GLN A 80 3.18 12.27 -20.01
N ALA A 81 2.73 11.47 -19.04
CA ALA A 81 3.51 10.36 -18.50
C ALA A 81 3.92 9.36 -19.59
N GLY A 82 3.02 9.03 -20.51
CA GLY A 82 3.31 8.18 -21.66
C GLY A 82 4.34 8.78 -22.61
N GLN A 83 4.27 10.09 -22.87
CA GLN A 83 5.24 10.81 -23.69
C GLN A 83 6.63 10.85 -23.04
N CYS A 84 6.71 11.08 -21.73
CA CYS A 84 7.99 11.06 -21.00
C CYS A 84 8.71 9.71 -21.13
N ILE A 85 7.97 8.61 -21.06
CA ILE A 85 8.53 7.25 -21.25
C ILE A 85 8.92 7.02 -22.70
N ALA A 86 8.10 7.46 -23.67
CA ALA A 86 8.40 7.26 -25.09
C ALA A 86 9.63 8.05 -25.56
N GLN A 87 9.92 9.20 -24.94
CA GLN A 87 11.05 10.07 -25.30
C GLN A 87 12.38 9.63 -24.70
N LYS A 88 12.38 8.86 -23.60
CA LYS A 88 13.59 8.48 -22.88
C LYS A 88 13.81 6.97 -22.94
N SER A 89 14.93 6.59 -23.55
CA SER A 89 15.35 5.19 -23.70
C SER A 89 15.86 4.55 -22.40
N ASP A 90 16.38 5.35 -21.47
CA ASP A 90 16.72 4.93 -20.11
C ASP A 90 16.09 5.88 -19.09
N LEU A 91 15.58 5.33 -17.99
CA LEU A 91 14.91 6.10 -16.96
C LEU A 91 15.86 6.32 -15.79
N ASP A 92 16.39 7.55 -15.70
CA ASP A 92 17.18 8.00 -14.56
C ASP A 92 16.41 7.77 -13.24
N GLN A 93 17.14 7.48 -12.16
CA GLN A 93 16.55 7.26 -10.84
C GLN A 93 15.55 8.35 -10.39
N PRO A 94 15.85 9.67 -10.44
CA PRO A 94 14.88 10.69 -10.02
C PRO A 94 13.60 10.66 -10.86
N LEU A 95 13.71 10.48 -12.17
CA LEU A 95 12.56 10.40 -13.06
C LEU A 95 11.70 9.17 -12.76
N ARG A 96 12.31 8.02 -12.44
CA ARG A 96 11.56 6.82 -12.06
C ARG A 96 10.74 7.05 -10.80
N GLU A 97 11.30 7.71 -9.80
CA GLU A 97 10.58 8.04 -8.56
C GLU A 97 9.42 9.00 -8.81
N GLU A 98 9.63 10.03 -9.63
CA GLU A 98 8.59 10.97 -10.06
C GLU A 98 7.46 10.25 -10.80
N LEU A 99 7.80 9.40 -11.78
CA LEU A 99 6.82 8.63 -12.56
C LEU A 99 6.08 7.61 -11.70
N LEU A 100 6.74 6.97 -10.74
CA LEU A 100 6.09 6.07 -9.79
C LEU A 100 5.07 6.82 -8.94
N ALA A 101 5.42 8.01 -8.45
CA ALA A 101 4.50 8.87 -7.71
C ALA A 101 3.29 9.26 -8.57
N VAL A 102 3.48 9.63 -9.84
CA VAL A 102 2.39 9.91 -10.79
C VAL A 102 1.47 8.71 -10.95
N ILE A 103 2.02 7.52 -11.23
CA ILE A 103 1.21 6.30 -11.39
C ILE A 103 0.45 5.97 -10.11
N PHE A 104 1.07 6.12 -8.94
CA PHE A 104 0.42 5.91 -7.67
C PHE A 104 -0.77 6.87 -7.45
N LEU A 105 -0.59 8.16 -7.74
CA LEU A 105 -1.66 9.16 -7.62
C LEU A 105 -2.80 8.90 -8.61
N LEU A 106 -2.49 8.48 -9.85
CA LEU A 106 -3.50 8.07 -10.82
C LEU A 106 -4.26 6.80 -10.40
N ALA A 107 -3.57 5.85 -9.77
CA ALA A 107 -4.21 4.65 -9.20
C ALA A 107 -5.18 5.03 -8.08
N TRP A 108 -4.76 5.92 -7.19
CA TRP A 108 -5.59 6.39 -6.10
C TRP A 108 -6.79 7.20 -6.61
N ALA A 109 -6.59 8.11 -7.57
CA ALA A 109 -7.67 8.84 -8.22
C ALA A 109 -8.70 7.91 -8.86
N GLN A 110 -8.25 6.83 -9.51
CA GLN A 110 -9.14 5.82 -10.10
C GLN A 110 -9.97 5.09 -9.04
N VAL A 111 -9.37 4.79 -7.88
CA VAL A 111 -10.06 4.13 -6.76
C VAL A 111 -11.10 5.04 -6.10
N ILE A 112 -10.86 6.36 -6.03
CA ILE A 112 -11.83 7.33 -5.47
C ILE A 112 -13.02 7.53 -6.40
N ARG A 113 -12.79 7.62 -7.72
CA ARG A 113 -13.81 8.04 -8.69
C ARG A 113 -15.02 7.10 -8.80
N ASP A 114 -14.96 5.91 -8.21
CA ASP A 114 -15.91 4.80 -8.42
C ASP A 114 -16.07 4.48 -9.92
N GLN A 115 -16.14 3.20 -10.28
CA GLN A 115 -16.16 2.85 -11.70
C GLN A 115 -17.56 2.98 -12.28
N ASP A 116 -17.91 4.21 -12.68
CA ASP A 116 -18.92 4.42 -13.71
C ASP A 116 -18.44 3.69 -14.98
N LYS A 117 -19.12 2.59 -15.32
CA LYS A 117 -18.82 1.70 -16.45
C LYS A 117 -18.78 2.41 -17.81
N GLU A 118 -19.21 3.67 -17.86
CA GLU A 118 -19.42 4.44 -19.09
C GLU A 118 -18.14 5.11 -19.61
N CYS A 119 -17.09 5.28 -18.81
CA CYS A 119 -15.90 6.06 -19.21
C CYS A 119 -14.64 5.19 -19.45
N ALA A 120 -14.67 4.34 -20.49
CA ALA A 120 -13.48 3.64 -20.99
C ALA A 120 -12.31 4.59 -21.34
N ALA A 121 -12.63 5.85 -21.67
CA ALA A 121 -11.66 6.90 -21.99
C ALA A 121 -10.78 7.36 -20.81
N SER A 122 -11.12 7.02 -19.56
CA SER A 122 -10.33 7.39 -18.38
C SER A 122 -9.79 6.18 -17.60
N ALA A 123 -9.59 5.05 -18.27
CA ALA A 123 -9.03 3.87 -17.63
C ALA A 123 -7.62 4.13 -17.07
N PHE A 124 -7.24 3.36 -16.04
CA PHE A 124 -5.91 3.43 -15.47
C PHE A 124 -4.83 2.99 -16.49
N PRO A 125 -3.67 3.67 -16.59
CA PRO A 125 -2.63 3.32 -17.55
C PRO A 125 -1.78 2.11 -17.13
N SER A 126 -2.37 0.91 -17.12
CA SER A 126 -1.72 -0.33 -16.65
C SER A 126 -0.42 -0.69 -17.37
N HIS A 127 -0.29 -0.33 -18.67
CA HIS A 127 0.95 -0.54 -19.41
C HIS A 127 2.09 0.38 -18.91
N LEU A 128 1.79 1.64 -18.64
CA LEU A 128 2.80 2.57 -18.12
C LEU A 128 3.24 2.15 -16.72
N ALA A 129 2.28 1.74 -15.88
CA ALA A 129 2.57 1.18 -14.56
C ALA A 129 3.51 -0.04 -14.66
N ASP A 130 3.29 -0.94 -15.61
CA ASP A 130 4.12 -2.13 -15.82
C ASP A 130 5.57 -1.77 -16.19
N VAL A 131 5.75 -0.82 -17.12
CA VAL A 131 7.08 -0.35 -17.51
C VAL A 131 7.79 0.32 -16.32
N ILE A 132 7.14 1.24 -15.63
CA ILE A 132 7.75 2.01 -14.53
C ILE A 132 8.12 1.07 -13.37
N ILE A 133 7.17 0.28 -12.88
CA ILE A 133 7.37 -0.58 -11.71
C ILE A 133 8.46 -1.62 -11.99
N THR A 134 8.48 -2.20 -13.20
CA THR A 134 9.44 -3.28 -13.52
C THR A 134 10.83 -2.77 -13.94
N SER A 135 10.97 -1.47 -14.21
CA SER A 135 12.24 -0.84 -14.58
C SER A 135 13.18 -0.54 -13.39
N GLY A 136 12.66 -0.50 -12.16
CA GLY A 136 13.45 -0.17 -10.98
C GLY A 136 13.89 -1.40 -10.18
N SER A 137 15.19 -1.56 -9.96
CA SER A 137 15.76 -2.52 -8.99
C SER A 137 16.01 -1.89 -7.61
N GLU A 138 16.33 -0.59 -7.56
CA GLU A 138 16.69 0.13 -6.34
C GLU A 138 15.77 1.35 -6.13
N TRP A 139 14.65 1.12 -5.46
CA TRP A 139 13.72 2.17 -5.08
C TRP A 139 14.15 2.85 -3.77
N SER A 140 13.97 4.17 -3.67
CA SER A 140 14.08 4.90 -2.40
C SER A 140 13.09 4.37 -1.37
N TRP A 141 13.34 4.63 -0.09
CA TRP A 141 12.42 4.24 0.98
C TRP A 141 10.98 4.69 0.71
N TYR A 142 10.78 5.96 0.30
CA TYR A 142 9.47 6.50 -0.03
C TYR A 142 8.79 5.75 -1.18
N SER A 143 9.54 5.46 -2.24
CA SER A 143 9.05 4.68 -3.38
C SER A 143 8.69 3.24 -3.00
N ARG A 144 9.44 2.61 -2.08
CA ARG A 144 9.09 1.28 -1.54
C ARG A 144 7.78 1.33 -0.73
N GLN A 145 7.54 2.41 0.01
CA GLN A 145 6.26 2.60 0.71
C GLN A 145 5.09 2.71 -0.30
N LEU A 146 5.24 3.52 -1.35
CA LEU A 146 4.25 3.60 -2.44
C LEU A 146 4.00 2.23 -3.09
N LEU A 147 5.07 1.48 -3.36
CA LEU A 147 5.00 0.13 -3.92
C LEU A 147 4.15 -0.78 -3.04
N SER A 148 4.36 -0.76 -1.73
CA SER A 148 3.65 -1.63 -0.79
C SER A 148 2.13 -1.48 -0.81
N TRP A 149 1.60 -0.33 -1.24
CA TRP A 149 0.16 -0.07 -1.25
C TRP A 149 -0.54 -0.38 -2.55
N PHE A 150 0.19 -0.60 -3.65
CA PHE A 150 -0.45 -0.91 -4.92
C PHE A 150 -1.30 -2.18 -4.85
N ASN A 151 -0.90 -3.20 -4.09
CA ASN A 151 -1.72 -4.40 -3.89
C ASN A 151 -3.06 -4.07 -3.23
N SER A 152 -3.09 -3.13 -2.28
CA SER A 152 -4.32 -2.72 -1.60
C SER A 152 -5.21 -1.85 -2.52
N LEU A 153 -4.62 -0.89 -3.22
CA LEU A 153 -5.32 -0.07 -4.21
C LEU A 153 -5.93 -0.90 -5.32
N ASP A 154 -5.16 -1.86 -5.82
CA ASP A 154 -5.62 -2.75 -6.88
C ASP A 154 -6.73 -3.69 -6.41
N SER A 155 -6.58 -4.30 -5.23
CA SER A 155 -7.64 -5.14 -4.65
C SER A 155 -8.93 -4.33 -4.48
N LYS A 156 -8.82 -3.06 -4.04
CA LYS A 156 -9.98 -2.17 -3.90
C LYS A 156 -10.61 -1.81 -5.24
N ALA A 157 -9.83 -1.47 -6.26
CA ALA A 157 -10.34 -1.23 -7.61
C ALA A 157 -11.11 -2.45 -8.14
N THR A 158 -10.59 -3.65 -7.86
CA THR A 158 -11.21 -4.93 -8.21
C THR A 158 -12.50 -5.19 -7.42
N HIS A 159 -12.58 -4.78 -6.15
CA HIS A 159 -13.80 -4.93 -5.33
C HIS A 159 -14.93 -4.02 -5.77
N LEU A 160 -14.62 -2.76 -6.11
CA LEU A 160 -15.61 -1.74 -6.50
C LEU A 160 -16.14 -1.92 -7.93
N GLY A 161 -16.15 -3.15 -8.46
CA GLY A 161 -16.68 -3.40 -9.81
C GLY A 161 -15.78 -2.89 -10.94
N GLY A 162 -14.54 -2.48 -10.66
CA GLY A 162 -13.56 -2.03 -11.65
C GLY A 162 -12.45 -2.97 -12.15
N GLU A 163 -11.91 -2.74 -13.35
CA GLU A 163 -10.76 -3.55 -13.86
C GLU A 163 -9.55 -3.48 -12.91
N SER A 164 -8.74 -4.55 -12.88
CA SER A 164 -7.48 -4.57 -12.14
C SER A 164 -6.54 -3.48 -12.66
N LEU A 165 -5.97 -2.68 -11.76
CA LEU A 165 -5.04 -1.60 -12.09
C LEU A 165 -3.74 -2.15 -12.66
N LEU A 166 -3.14 -3.12 -11.97
CA LEU A 166 -1.82 -3.65 -12.30
C LEU A 166 -1.88 -4.93 -13.13
N ARG A 167 -0.91 -5.07 -14.06
CA ARG A 167 -0.67 -6.30 -14.82
C ARG A 167 0.09 -7.34 -13.98
N PRO A 168 0.05 -8.64 -14.37
CA PRO A 168 0.74 -9.73 -13.66
C PRO A 168 2.21 -9.45 -13.33
N LYS A 169 2.96 -8.88 -14.27
CA LYS A 169 4.39 -8.60 -14.10
C LYS A 169 4.66 -7.50 -13.07
N ALA A 170 3.97 -6.35 -13.17
CA ALA A 170 4.02 -5.30 -12.15
C ALA A 170 3.67 -5.81 -10.74
N LEU A 171 2.66 -6.68 -10.63
CA LEU A 171 2.24 -7.25 -9.34
C LEU A 171 3.31 -8.12 -8.72
N GLU A 172 4.01 -8.92 -9.52
CA GLU A 172 5.11 -9.73 -9.04
C GLU A 172 6.19 -8.85 -8.42
N THR A 173 6.53 -7.73 -9.07
CA THR A 173 7.48 -6.76 -8.51
C THR A 173 6.95 -6.11 -7.23
N VAL A 174 5.69 -5.65 -7.22
CA VAL A 174 5.05 -5.05 -6.04
C VAL A 174 5.00 -6.02 -4.86
N SER A 175 4.81 -7.32 -5.11
CA SER A 175 4.74 -8.34 -4.06
C SER A 175 6.04 -8.47 -3.25
N ARG A 176 7.17 -8.00 -3.79
CA ARG A 176 8.47 -7.96 -3.10
C ARG A 176 8.54 -6.86 -2.03
N TYR A 177 7.57 -5.95 -2.00
CA TYR A 177 7.48 -4.84 -1.05
C TYR A 177 6.23 -5.02 -0.17
N PRO A 178 6.22 -5.95 0.79
CA PRO A 178 5.07 -6.13 1.67
C PRO A 178 4.86 -4.92 2.57
N ILE A 179 3.60 -4.67 2.95
CA ILE A 179 3.28 -3.66 3.98
C ILE A 179 3.90 -4.12 5.30
N GLN A 180 4.71 -3.25 5.88
CA GLN A 180 5.32 -3.47 7.20
C GLN A 180 4.58 -2.63 8.24
N ILE A 181 3.99 -3.31 9.23
CA ILE A 181 3.42 -2.65 10.40
C ILE A 181 4.56 -2.34 11.35
N ILE A 182 4.94 -1.07 11.40
CA ILE A 182 5.98 -0.55 12.30
C ILE A 182 5.44 0.69 13.01
N SER A 183 5.64 0.81 14.32
CA SER A 183 5.30 2.03 15.06
C SER A 183 6.07 3.24 14.56
N CYS A 184 5.40 4.38 14.51
CA CYS A 184 5.99 5.65 14.12
C CYS A 184 7.18 6.06 15.00
N ASP A 185 7.15 5.75 16.30
CA ASP A 185 8.22 6.14 17.24
C ASP A 185 9.50 5.29 17.08
N TYR A 186 9.38 4.07 16.53
CA TYR A 186 10.53 3.19 16.31
C TYR A 186 11.36 3.61 15.10
N GLU A 187 10.72 4.02 14.00
CA GLU A 187 11.47 4.45 12.81
C GLU A 187 12.17 5.78 12.99
N GLU A 188 11.60 6.76 13.72
CA GLU A 188 12.35 7.99 14.03
C GLU A 188 13.61 7.66 14.82
N SER A 189 13.49 6.82 15.87
CA SER A 189 14.64 6.41 16.69
C SER A 189 15.74 5.75 15.84
N LYS A 190 15.34 4.94 14.85
CA LYS A 190 16.25 4.28 13.93
C LYS A 190 16.81 5.19 12.85
N GLU A 191 16.01 6.10 12.28
CA GLU A 191 16.47 7.12 11.32
C GLU A 191 17.46 8.08 11.99
N TRP A 192 17.26 8.48 13.25
CA TRP A 192 18.24 9.24 14.01
C TRP A 192 19.56 8.46 14.19
N GLN A 193 19.49 7.14 14.45
CA GLN A 193 20.66 6.27 14.54
C GLN A 193 21.38 6.11 13.19
N ASP A 194 20.65 5.78 12.13
CA ASP A 194 21.19 5.63 10.77
C ASP A 194 21.74 6.96 10.21
N SER A 195 21.17 8.11 10.61
CA SER A 195 21.66 9.45 10.24
C SER A 195 22.92 9.87 11.01
N LEU A 196 23.09 9.40 12.25
CA LEU A 196 24.31 9.59 13.04
C LEU A 196 25.45 8.69 12.52
N GLU A 197 25.15 7.45 12.14
CA GLU A 197 26.11 6.54 11.52
C GLU A 197 26.52 6.99 10.10
N GLY A 198 25.66 7.72 9.39
CA GLY A 198 25.94 8.27 8.07
C GLY A 198 26.79 9.54 8.02
N GLN A 199 27.17 10.14 9.16
CA GLN A 199 27.82 11.45 9.18
C GLN A 199 29.04 11.60 10.13
N GLU A 200 29.52 10.54 10.76
CA GLU A 200 30.74 10.62 11.59
C GLU A 200 31.93 9.89 10.95
N ASP A 201 32.76 10.66 10.25
CA ASP A 201 34.20 10.40 10.14
C ASP A 201 34.77 10.32 11.57
N PHE A 202 34.77 9.12 12.16
CA PHE A 202 35.39 8.84 13.45
C PHE A 202 36.92 8.72 13.29
N GLN A 203 37.54 9.79 12.80
CA GLN A 203 38.98 9.94 12.67
C GLN A 203 39.46 11.30 13.15
N ALA A 204 39.03 11.73 14.33
CA ALA A 204 39.79 12.62 15.20
C ALA A 204 39.06 12.80 16.53
N MET A 205 39.44 12.02 17.54
CA MET A 205 39.59 12.47 18.94
C MET A 205 39.78 11.23 19.84
N SER A 206 41.00 10.72 19.88
CA SER A 206 41.60 10.26 21.13
C SER A 206 43.11 10.10 20.98
N THR A 207 43.80 11.22 20.81
CA THR A 207 45.22 11.32 21.19
C THR A 207 45.26 11.64 22.68
N GLY A 208 45.59 10.64 23.51
CA GLY A 208 45.62 10.81 24.98
C GLY A 208 46.09 9.59 25.76
N SER A 209 47.27 9.06 25.42
CA SER A 209 48.29 8.43 26.28
C SER A 209 47.89 7.61 27.55
N ALA A 210 48.15 6.30 27.43
CA ALA A 210 48.94 5.41 28.32
C ALA A 210 48.36 4.76 29.61
N SER A 211 48.46 3.42 29.57
CA SER A 211 48.70 2.41 30.64
C SER A 211 47.68 2.24 31.77
N ASP A 212 47.08 1.05 31.93
CA ASP A 212 47.72 -0.14 32.54
C ASP A 212 46.90 -1.42 32.29
N ALA A 213 47.53 -2.58 32.45
CA ALA A 213 47.10 -3.90 31.98
C ALA A 213 45.88 -4.54 32.68
N SER A 214 45.11 -5.34 31.93
CA SER A 214 44.50 -6.59 32.43
C SER A 214 44.10 -7.53 31.29
N GLU A 215 44.80 -8.66 31.19
CA GLU A 215 44.51 -9.79 30.30
C GLU A 215 43.52 -10.76 30.97
N HIS A 216 42.22 -10.63 30.72
CA HIS A 216 41.25 -11.74 30.68
C HIS A 216 39.81 -11.24 30.50
N GLY A 217 39.03 -11.95 29.69
CA GLY A 217 37.58 -12.00 29.86
C GLY A 217 36.78 -11.55 28.64
N ASP A 218 36.04 -12.51 28.11
CA ASP A 218 34.83 -12.40 27.29
C ASP A 218 34.82 -11.34 26.18
N SER A 219 34.72 -11.84 24.94
CA SER A 219 34.10 -11.10 23.84
C SER A 219 32.65 -10.79 24.21
N ALA A 220 32.47 -9.71 24.98
CA ALA A 220 31.19 -9.09 25.24
C ALA A 220 30.62 -8.68 23.89
N THR A 221 29.79 -9.55 23.34
CA THR A 221 28.84 -9.15 22.31
C THR A 221 28.00 -8.10 22.99
N VAL A 222 28.27 -6.82 22.72
CA VAL A 222 27.46 -5.70 23.24
C VAL A 222 26.12 -5.84 22.56
N VAL A 223 25.22 -6.65 23.14
CA VAL A 223 23.83 -6.72 22.72
C VAL A 223 23.24 -5.36 23.12
N PRO A 224 22.79 -4.54 22.16
CA PRO A 224 22.16 -3.27 22.49
C PRO A 224 21.02 -3.52 23.48
N SER A 225 20.98 -2.78 24.58
CA SER A 225 19.92 -2.91 25.57
C SER A 225 18.60 -2.48 24.94
N LEU A 226 17.65 -3.41 24.79
CA LEU A 226 16.32 -3.14 24.27
C LEU A 226 15.60 -2.11 25.15
N THR A 227 15.15 -1.02 24.55
CA THR A 227 14.34 -0.01 25.24
C THR A 227 12.91 -0.50 25.41
N THR A 228 12.15 0.16 26.29
CA THR A 228 10.71 -0.12 26.43
C THR A 228 9.92 0.18 25.16
N CYS A 229 10.42 1.08 24.30
CA CYS A 229 9.86 1.34 22.97
C CYS A 229 10.05 0.13 22.06
N ASP A 230 11.27 -0.43 22.03
CA ASP A 230 11.60 -1.60 21.20
C ASP A 230 10.75 -2.81 21.59
N ILE A 231 10.55 -3.03 22.89
CA ILE A 231 9.71 -4.14 23.38
C ILE A 231 8.25 -3.96 22.94
N LYS A 232 7.69 -2.75 23.09
CA LYS A 232 6.31 -2.46 22.65
C LYS A 232 6.15 -2.67 21.14
N GLU A 233 7.13 -2.25 20.37
CA GLU A 233 7.14 -2.42 18.93
C GLU A 233 7.22 -3.88 18.51
N ILE A 234 8.13 -4.65 19.11
CA ILE A 234 8.26 -6.09 18.85
C ILE A 234 6.96 -6.81 19.16
N VAL A 235 6.32 -6.50 20.30
CA VAL A 235 5.04 -7.12 20.69
C VAL A 235 3.92 -6.73 19.72
N LEU A 236 3.82 -5.45 19.35
CA LEU A 236 2.83 -4.97 18.40
C LEU A 236 3.00 -5.65 17.04
N ARG A 237 4.22 -5.68 16.52
CA ARG A 237 4.56 -6.30 15.24
C ARG A 237 4.32 -7.80 15.27
N ALA A 238 4.67 -8.49 16.35
CA ALA A 238 4.44 -9.93 16.51
C ALA A 238 2.94 -10.30 16.43
N ILE A 239 2.06 -9.41 16.88
CA ILE A 239 0.60 -9.63 16.85
C ILE A 239 0.01 -9.18 15.51
N LEU A 240 0.33 -7.98 15.05
CA LEU A 240 -0.32 -7.35 13.89
C LEU A 240 0.24 -7.81 12.55
N GLN A 241 1.57 -8.02 12.43
CA GLN A 241 2.19 -8.34 11.15
C GLN A 241 1.64 -9.65 10.55
N PRO A 242 1.55 -10.78 11.28
CA PRO A 242 1.00 -12.00 10.72
C PRO A 242 -0.47 -11.86 10.31
N ALA A 243 -1.25 -11.09 11.09
CA ALA A 243 -2.65 -10.83 10.81
C ALA A 243 -2.84 -10.01 9.52
N ALA A 244 -2.03 -8.98 9.33
CA ALA A 244 -2.06 -8.15 8.14
C ALA A 244 -1.56 -8.89 6.90
N GLU A 245 -0.52 -9.71 7.01
CA GLU A 245 -0.04 -10.58 5.92
C GLU A 245 -1.12 -11.57 5.48
N TRP A 246 -1.78 -12.21 6.44
CA TRP A 246 -2.92 -13.10 6.15
C TRP A 246 -4.06 -12.36 5.44
N TYR A 247 -4.42 -11.16 5.94
CA TYR A 247 -5.44 -10.32 5.31
C TYR A 247 -5.06 -9.93 3.87
N LEU A 248 -3.83 -9.45 3.65
CA LEU A 248 -3.37 -9.09 2.30
C LEU A 248 -3.39 -10.30 1.36
N LYS A 249 -2.97 -11.47 1.85
CA LYS A 249 -3.05 -12.73 1.10
C LYS A 249 -4.51 -13.05 0.74
N SER A 250 -5.47 -12.85 1.65
CA SER A 250 -6.89 -13.05 1.33
C SER A 250 -7.37 -12.08 0.26
N GLN A 251 -6.92 -10.82 0.28
CA GLN A 251 -7.30 -9.82 -0.73
C GLN A 251 -6.80 -10.17 -2.14
N THR A 252 -5.74 -10.97 -2.29
CA THR A 252 -5.30 -11.42 -3.64
C THR A 252 -6.33 -12.29 -4.37
N TYR A 253 -7.25 -12.93 -3.64
CA TYR A 253 -8.28 -13.79 -4.23
C TYR A 253 -9.38 -13.00 -4.94
N CYS A 254 -9.54 -11.70 -4.64
CA CYS A 254 -10.60 -10.88 -5.22
C CYS A 254 -10.55 -10.86 -6.74
N ARG A 255 -9.35 -10.76 -7.31
CA ARG A 255 -9.14 -10.82 -8.76
C ARG A 255 -9.50 -12.18 -9.35
N ARG A 256 -9.08 -13.25 -8.68
CA ARG A 256 -9.33 -14.62 -9.15
C ARG A 256 -10.83 -14.92 -9.16
N ILE A 257 -11.52 -14.55 -8.09
CA ILE A 257 -12.98 -14.69 -7.97
C ILE A 257 -13.68 -13.86 -9.06
N ARG A 258 -13.28 -12.60 -9.22
CA ARG A 258 -13.89 -11.72 -10.21
C ARG A 258 -13.66 -12.17 -11.66
N ALA A 259 -12.50 -12.75 -11.96
CA ALA A 259 -12.23 -13.30 -13.29
C ALA A 259 -13.21 -14.43 -13.68
N LEU A 260 -13.92 -15.03 -12.72
CA LEU A 260 -14.97 -16.02 -12.97
C LEU A 260 -16.33 -15.39 -13.26
N ASP A 261 -16.54 -14.10 -12.97
CA ASP A 261 -17.80 -13.41 -13.24
C ASP A 261 -18.12 -13.45 -14.75
N LYS A 262 -19.40 -13.68 -15.08
CA LYS A 262 -19.95 -13.71 -16.45
C LYS A 262 -19.62 -12.48 -17.29
N HIS A 263 -19.33 -11.34 -16.65
CA HIS A 263 -18.97 -10.11 -17.33
C HIS A 263 -17.51 -10.08 -17.80
N HIS A 264 -16.66 -10.97 -17.30
CA HIS A 264 -15.23 -11.05 -17.63
C HIS A 264 -14.87 -12.34 -18.39
N ARG A 265 -15.82 -13.29 -18.50
CA ARG A 265 -15.66 -14.53 -19.25
C ARG A 265 -16.93 -14.88 -20.02
N SER A 266 -16.77 -15.27 -21.29
CA SER A 266 -17.83 -15.88 -22.09
C SER A 266 -18.37 -17.13 -21.41
N ARG A 267 -19.67 -17.15 -21.12
CA ARG A 267 -20.40 -18.30 -20.57
C ARG A 267 -21.52 -18.72 -21.52
N PHE A 268 -21.17 -19.00 -22.77
CA PHE A 268 -22.15 -19.29 -23.81
C PHE A 268 -22.24 -20.79 -24.12
N THR A 269 -21.36 -21.61 -23.55
CA THR A 269 -21.36 -23.07 -23.74
C THR A 269 -21.45 -23.82 -22.40
N PRO A 270 -22.01 -25.05 -22.39
CA PRO A 270 -21.98 -25.91 -21.20
C PRO A 270 -20.57 -26.21 -20.70
N ASP A 271 -19.59 -26.30 -21.62
CA ASP A 271 -18.19 -26.50 -21.29
C ASP A 271 -17.60 -25.29 -20.55
N ASP A 272 -17.98 -24.06 -20.94
CA ASP A 272 -17.58 -22.84 -20.22
C ASP A 272 -18.13 -22.83 -18.78
N GLU A 273 -19.40 -23.21 -18.59
CA GLU A 273 -20.02 -23.29 -17.25
C GLU A 273 -19.37 -24.37 -16.39
N LEU A 274 -19.00 -25.51 -16.98
CA LEU A 274 -18.25 -26.55 -16.28
C LEU A 274 -16.87 -26.05 -15.85
N GLN A 275 -16.14 -25.37 -16.74
CA GLN A 275 -14.83 -24.80 -16.45
C GLN A 275 -14.87 -23.75 -15.34
N VAL A 276 -15.90 -22.89 -15.34
CA VAL A 276 -16.12 -21.92 -14.26
C VAL A 276 -16.44 -22.63 -12.96
N SER A 277 -17.32 -23.64 -12.98
CA SER A 277 -17.68 -24.41 -11.78
C SER A 277 -16.46 -25.10 -11.15
N LEU A 278 -15.62 -25.74 -11.97
CA LEU A 278 -14.37 -26.36 -11.52
C LEU A 278 -13.38 -25.33 -10.96
N ALA A 279 -13.26 -24.15 -11.58
CA ALA A 279 -12.40 -23.09 -11.08
C ALA A 279 -12.92 -22.50 -9.75
N SER A 280 -14.24 -22.34 -9.61
CA SER A 280 -14.86 -21.90 -8.36
C SER A 280 -14.63 -22.91 -7.23
N MET A 281 -14.76 -24.22 -7.49
CA MET A 281 -14.46 -25.25 -6.49
C MET A 281 -13.02 -25.19 -6.01
N ARG A 282 -12.06 -25.05 -6.93
CA ARG A 282 -10.63 -24.90 -6.58
C ARG A 282 -10.38 -23.64 -5.74
N LEU A 283 -11.01 -22.51 -6.09
CA LEU A 283 -10.90 -21.29 -5.28
C LEU A 283 -11.50 -21.46 -3.90
N GLN A 284 -12.60 -22.20 -3.79
CA GLN A 284 -13.22 -22.49 -2.50
C GLN A 284 -12.28 -23.33 -1.62
N GLU A 285 -11.65 -24.37 -2.16
CA GLU A 285 -10.63 -25.16 -1.46
C GLU A 285 -9.45 -24.29 -1.02
N ASP A 286 -8.88 -23.49 -1.93
CA ASP A 286 -7.78 -22.56 -1.62
C ASP A 286 -8.15 -21.56 -0.49
N LEU A 287 -9.39 -21.06 -0.46
CA LEU A 287 -9.89 -20.16 0.58
C LEU A 287 -10.02 -20.87 1.93
N TRP A 288 -10.47 -22.13 1.95
CA TRP A 288 -10.52 -22.92 3.19
C TRP A 288 -9.12 -23.26 3.71
N ASP A 289 -8.17 -23.55 2.83
CA ASP A 289 -6.77 -23.74 3.21
C ASP A 289 -6.17 -22.45 3.77
N LEU A 290 -6.47 -21.30 3.17
CA LEU A 290 -6.07 -20.00 3.69
C LEU A 290 -6.72 -19.71 5.06
N TRP A 291 -7.99 -20.10 5.24
CA TRP A 291 -8.68 -19.96 6.52
C TRP A 291 -8.03 -20.80 7.63
N ALA A 292 -7.58 -22.01 7.30
CA ALA A 292 -6.86 -22.88 8.24
C ALA A 292 -5.48 -22.30 8.64
N GLN A 293 -4.85 -21.52 7.76
CA GLN A 293 -3.59 -20.81 8.02
C GLN A 293 -3.76 -19.49 8.79
N ARG A 294 -4.98 -19.13 9.22
CA ARG A 294 -5.24 -17.87 9.90
C ARG A 294 -4.50 -17.79 11.25
N PRO A 295 -3.77 -16.69 11.53
CA PRO A 295 -3.22 -16.43 12.85
C PRO A 295 -4.29 -16.50 13.95
N SER A 296 -4.03 -17.27 15.00
CA SER A 296 -4.96 -17.46 16.11
C SER A 296 -5.36 -16.14 16.78
N ALA A 297 -4.42 -15.17 16.81
CA ALA A 297 -4.63 -13.83 17.35
C ALA A 297 -5.86 -13.11 16.75
N ILE A 298 -6.17 -13.32 15.46
CA ILE A 298 -7.32 -12.69 14.78
C ILE A 298 -8.66 -13.13 15.38
N SER A 299 -8.70 -14.28 16.07
CA SER A 299 -9.93 -14.84 16.63
C SER A 299 -10.15 -14.48 18.10
N LEU A 300 -9.19 -13.79 18.73
CA LEU A 300 -9.25 -13.44 20.14
C LEU A 300 -10.14 -12.20 20.33
N LYS A 301 -10.93 -12.21 21.41
CA LYS A 301 -11.74 -11.05 21.81
C LYS A 301 -10.91 -10.06 22.63
N SER A 302 -11.36 -8.82 22.76
CA SER A 302 -10.69 -7.79 23.58
C SER A 302 -10.43 -8.26 25.01
N ALA A 303 -11.35 -9.00 25.63
CA ALA A 303 -11.16 -9.56 26.98
C ALA A 303 -10.01 -10.59 27.10
N GLU A 304 -9.65 -11.25 26.01
CA GLU A 304 -8.53 -12.20 25.96
C GLU A 304 -7.23 -11.47 25.63
N LEU A 305 -7.27 -10.52 24.70
CA LEU A 305 -6.16 -9.65 24.33
C LEU A 305 -5.72 -8.75 25.49
N SER A 306 -6.66 -8.29 26.32
CA SER A 306 -6.38 -7.44 27.49
C SER A 306 -5.57 -8.14 28.58
N LYS A 307 -5.33 -9.46 28.46
CA LYS A 307 -4.41 -10.21 29.33
C LYS A 307 -2.95 -9.98 28.98
N SER A 308 -2.64 -9.55 27.75
CA SER A 308 -1.29 -9.36 27.24
C SER A 308 -0.98 -7.91 26.84
N VAL A 309 -1.97 -7.15 26.40
CA VAL A 309 -1.84 -5.73 26.02
C VAL A 309 -2.79 -4.85 26.82
N SER A 310 -2.59 -3.53 26.78
CA SER A 310 -3.50 -2.59 27.44
C SER A 310 -4.93 -2.71 26.88
N PRO A 311 -5.97 -2.44 27.69
CA PRO A 311 -7.37 -2.61 27.28
C PRO A 311 -7.73 -1.77 26.05
N ASP A 312 -7.20 -0.54 25.93
CA ASP A 312 -7.42 0.30 24.75
C ASP A 312 -6.86 -0.34 23.47
N VAL A 313 -5.67 -0.92 23.55
CA VAL A 313 -5.04 -1.62 22.41
C VAL A 313 -5.81 -2.90 22.08
N ALA A 314 -6.26 -3.64 23.08
CA ALA A 314 -7.07 -4.85 22.90
C ALA A 314 -8.37 -4.58 22.13
N VAL A 315 -9.09 -3.50 22.46
CA VAL A 315 -10.29 -3.07 21.73
C VAL A 315 -9.97 -2.74 20.28
N ARG A 316 -8.91 -1.94 20.04
CA ARG A 316 -8.52 -1.56 18.68
C ARG A 316 -8.07 -2.75 17.83
N LEU A 317 -7.38 -3.72 18.42
CA LEU A 317 -6.99 -4.96 17.75
C LEU A 317 -8.23 -5.78 17.36
N GLU A 318 -9.20 -5.94 18.25
CA GLU A 318 -10.45 -6.64 17.95
C GLU A 318 -11.23 -5.97 16.80
N GLU A 319 -11.31 -4.64 16.78
CA GLU A 319 -11.93 -3.89 15.68
C GLU A 319 -11.24 -4.16 14.34
N VAL A 320 -9.91 -4.09 14.30
CA VAL A 320 -9.12 -4.35 13.08
C VAL A 320 -9.28 -5.80 12.61
N PHE A 321 -9.21 -6.76 13.53
CA PHE A 321 -9.38 -8.18 13.23
C PHE A 321 -10.79 -8.50 12.73
N SER A 322 -11.80 -7.83 13.30
CA SER A 322 -13.18 -7.95 12.84
C SER A 322 -13.33 -7.50 11.39
N VAL A 323 -12.66 -6.40 10.99
CA VAL A 323 -12.62 -5.94 9.60
C VAL A 323 -11.93 -6.97 8.70
N TYR A 324 -10.80 -7.55 9.14
CA TYR A 324 -10.10 -8.57 8.35
C TYR A 324 -10.95 -9.82 8.14
N LEU A 325 -11.65 -10.28 9.19
CA LEU A 325 -12.57 -11.40 9.12
C LEU A 325 -13.75 -11.11 8.20
N ALA A 326 -14.41 -9.95 8.36
CA ALA A 326 -15.53 -9.55 7.52
C ALA A 326 -15.13 -9.51 6.03
N SER A 327 -13.97 -8.93 5.73
CA SER A 327 -13.40 -8.87 4.39
C SER A 327 -12.94 -10.23 3.84
N PHE A 328 -12.69 -11.23 4.69
CA PHE A 328 -12.47 -12.60 4.24
C PHE A 328 -13.81 -13.26 3.88
N TRP A 329 -14.81 -13.15 4.76
CA TRP A 329 -16.13 -13.76 4.56
C TRP A 329 -16.82 -13.24 3.29
N ILE A 330 -16.61 -11.97 2.95
CA ILE A 330 -17.17 -11.40 1.72
C ILE A 330 -16.65 -12.11 0.45
N LEU A 331 -15.44 -12.68 0.48
CA LEU A 331 -14.88 -13.44 -0.65
C LEU A 331 -15.69 -14.70 -0.93
N LEU A 332 -16.11 -15.42 0.11
CA LEU A 332 -16.98 -16.58 -0.02
C LEU A 332 -18.35 -16.19 -0.57
N VAL A 333 -18.90 -15.05 -0.12
CA VAL A 333 -20.16 -14.51 -0.66
C VAL A 333 -20.01 -14.20 -2.15
N TYR A 334 -18.92 -13.54 -2.56
CA TYR A 334 -18.68 -13.22 -3.97
C TYR A 334 -18.44 -14.45 -4.84
N LEU A 335 -17.82 -15.50 -4.31
CA LEU A 335 -17.56 -16.73 -5.05
C LEU A 335 -18.84 -17.51 -5.40
N HIS A 336 -19.86 -17.39 -4.55
CA HIS A 336 -21.16 -18.05 -4.72
C HIS A 336 -22.21 -17.20 -5.46
N ARG A 337 -21.86 -15.97 -5.85
CA ARG A 337 -22.71 -15.09 -6.66
C ARG A 337 -22.49 -15.35 -8.14
#